data_AF-A0A0N1F2T3-F1
#
_entry.id   AF-A0A0N1F2T3-F1
#
_cell.length_a   1.000
_cell.length_b   1.000
_cell.length_c   1.000
_cell.angle_alpha   90.00
_cell.angle_beta   90.00
_cell.angle_gamma   90.00
#
_symmetry.space_group_name_H-M   'P 1'
#
loop_
_entity.id
_entity.type
_entity.pdbx_description
1 polymer ?
#
loop_
_entity_poly.entity_id
_entity_poly.type
_entity_poly.pdbx_seq_one_letter_code
_entity_poly.pdbx_strand_id
1 'polypeptide(L)'
;MTDIDTDKLRALDKAATPGPWERDSEYDGDGLATSSDGCATGWHNFFVGADVDGKWRTLLDTVNSDHKLIEDDRDENGGHSWDAIGEANTALIVHLRNSVPAILAMAEDWKRCENHRNNLADKITDQSVEIGALKAEVAHLCKALERSARIAEIALRALGKEPKA
;
A
#
# COMPACT_ATOMS: atom_id res chain seq x y z
N MET A 1 2.93 9.15 6.23
CA MET A 1 2.24 8.17 5.35
C MET A 1 0.81 8.61 5.28
N THR A 2 0.29 8.96 4.12
CA THR A 2 -1.13 9.30 3.96
C THR A 2 -1.93 8.02 4.18
N ASP A 3 -2.90 8.03 5.09
CA ASP A 3 -3.78 6.88 5.30
C ASP A 3 -4.59 6.66 4.01
N ILE A 4 -4.47 5.46 3.43
CA ILE A 4 -5.23 5.11 2.22
C ILE A 4 -6.62 4.74 2.69
N ASP A 5 -7.62 5.53 2.30
CA ASP A 5 -9.02 5.21 2.52
C ASP A 5 -9.43 4.00 1.65
N THR A 6 -9.22 2.80 2.17
CA THR A 6 -9.47 1.54 1.46
C THR A 6 -10.95 1.31 1.19
N ASP A 7 -11.85 1.82 2.04
CA ASP A 7 -13.29 1.68 1.83
C ASP A 7 -13.75 2.54 0.65
N LYS A 8 -13.31 3.80 0.59
CA LYS A 8 -13.56 4.66 -0.56
C LYS A 8 -12.93 4.10 -1.84
N LEU A 9 -11.68 3.64 -1.77
CA LEU A 9 -11.01 3.09 -2.95
C LEU A 9 -11.73 1.84 -3.48
N ARG A 10 -12.16 0.94 -2.61
CA ARG A 10 -12.96 -0.24 -2.99
C ARG A 10 -14.31 0.14 -3.60
N ALA A 11 -14.98 1.14 -3.04
CA ALA A 11 -16.25 1.62 -3.56
C ALA A 11 -16.09 2.21 -4.97
N LEU A 12 -15.04 3.01 -5.20
CA LEU A 12 -14.71 3.54 -6.51
C LEU A 12 -14.32 2.44 -7.49
N ASP A 13 -13.52 1.47 -7.06
CA ASP A 13 -13.08 0.36 -7.90
C ASP A 13 -14.25 -0.47 -8.45
N LYS A 14 -15.22 -0.76 -7.58
CA LYS A 14 -16.46 -1.47 -7.91
C LYS A 14 -17.40 -0.66 -8.80
N ALA A 15 -17.39 0.66 -8.69
CA ALA A 15 -18.27 1.54 -9.47
C ALA A 15 -17.70 1.88 -10.86
N ALA A 16 -16.38 1.90 -11.00
CA ALA A 16 -15.70 2.17 -12.26
C ALA A 16 -15.83 1.00 -13.26
N THR A 17 -15.57 1.27 -14.54
CA THR A 17 -15.64 0.25 -15.60
C THR A 17 -14.80 -0.98 -15.24
N PRO A 18 -15.36 -2.20 -15.35
CA PRO A 18 -14.63 -3.43 -15.09
C PRO A 18 -13.34 -3.52 -15.92
N GLY A 19 -12.31 -4.13 -15.35
CA GLY A 19 -11.04 -4.39 -16.02
C GLY A 19 -10.82 -5.87 -16.37
N PRO A 20 -9.64 -6.21 -16.93
CA PRO A 20 -8.52 -5.30 -17.16
C PRO A 20 -8.82 -4.24 -18.21
N TRP A 21 -8.28 -3.03 -18.00
CA TRP A 21 -8.19 -2.04 -19.05
C TRP A 21 -6.98 -2.35 -19.90
N GLU A 22 -7.06 -2.01 -21.18
CA GLU A 22 -6.02 -2.25 -22.16
C GLU A 22 -5.76 -0.97 -22.95
N ARG A 23 -4.52 -0.84 -23.43
CA ARG A 23 -4.13 0.21 -24.37
C ARG A 23 -4.17 -0.37 -25.78
N ASP A 24 -4.77 0.36 -26.70
CA ASP A 24 -4.72 0.04 -28.12
C ASP A 24 -4.47 1.32 -28.95
N SER A 25 -4.15 1.15 -30.23
CA SER A 25 -3.83 2.23 -31.15
C SER A 25 -4.72 2.20 -32.38
N GLU A 26 -5.25 3.36 -32.76
CA GLU A 26 -6.00 3.55 -34.00
C GLU A 26 -5.23 4.49 -34.94
N TYR A 27 -5.58 4.48 -36.23
CA TYR A 27 -5.00 5.40 -37.21
C TYR A 27 -5.99 6.53 -37.50
N ASP A 28 -5.60 7.76 -37.16
CA ASP A 28 -6.39 8.95 -37.45
C ASP A 28 -6.04 9.48 -38.85
N GLY A 29 -6.81 9.05 -39.85
CA GLY A 29 -6.62 9.43 -41.24
C GLY A 29 -6.94 10.89 -41.56
N ASP A 30 -7.69 11.58 -40.70
CA ASP A 30 -8.04 13.00 -40.85
C ASP A 30 -7.02 13.92 -40.15
N GLY A 31 -6.13 13.33 -39.34
CA GLY A 31 -5.09 14.02 -38.60
C GLY A 31 -3.95 14.54 -39.48
N LEU A 32 -3.68 15.86 -39.43
CA LEU A 32 -2.51 16.45 -40.08
C LEU A 32 -1.32 16.47 -39.10
N ALA A 33 -0.26 15.73 -39.41
CA ALA A 33 1.03 15.87 -38.71
C ALA A 33 1.66 17.23 -39.09
N THR A 34 1.58 18.21 -38.19
CA THR A 34 2.09 19.56 -38.46
C THR A 34 3.58 19.67 -38.12
N SER A 35 4.44 19.30 -39.07
CA SER A 35 5.85 19.71 -39.10
C SER A 35 6.17 20.29 -40.48
N SER A 36 6.25 21.62 -40.54
CA SER A 36 6.78 22.54 -41.59
C SER A 36 6.67 22.27 -43.11
N ASP A 37 6.23 21.13 -43.61
CA ASP A 37 5.88 20.88 -45.01
C ASP A 37 4.76 19.83 -45.00
N GLY A 38 3.52 20.30 -45.24
CA GLY A 38 2.28 19.57 -44.96
C GLY A 38 2.29 18.11 -45.44
N CYS A 39 2.43 17.18 -44.49
CA CYS A 39 2.26 15.76 -44.73
C CYS A 39 0.77 15.41 -44.64
N ALA A 40 0.22 14.88 -45.74
CA ALA A 40 -1.17 14.46 -45.89
C ALA A 40 -1.44 13.05 -45.33
N THR A 41 -0.64 12.59 -44.37
CA THR A 41 -0.67 11.23 -43.84
C THR A 41 -1.03 11.30 -42.37
N GLY A 42 -2.12 10.63 -41.99
CA GLY A 42 -2.56 10.45 -40.61
C GLY A 42 -1.49 9.89 -39.66
N TRP A 43 -1.82 9.84 -38.37
CA TRP A 43 -0.93 9.39 -37.29
C TRP A 43 -1.68 8.45 -36.33
N HIS A 44 -0.95 7.66 -35.55
CA HIS A 44 -1.52 6.74 -34.59
C HIS A 44 -1.94 7.44 -33.28
N ASN A 45 -3.24 7.39 -32.98
CA ASN A 45 -3.81 7.75 -31.69
C ASN A 45 -3.89 6.55 -30.76
N PHE A 46 -4.08 6.82 -29.46
CA PHE A 46 -4.11 5.80 -28.43
C PHE A 46 -5.39 5.92 -27.64
N PHE A 47 -5.90 4.78 -27.19
CA PHE A 47 -7.12 4.75 -26.41
C PHE A 47 -7.07 3.71 -25.29
N VAL A 48 -7.88 3.93 -24.27
CA VAL A 48 -8.16 2.99 -23.19
C VAL A 48 -9.40 2.20 -23.57
N GLY A 49 -9.26 0.88 -23.63
CA GLY A 49 -10.36 -0.05 -23.87
C GLY A 49 -10.61 -0.98 -22.68
N ALA A 50 -11.81 -1.54 -22.62
CA ALA A 50 -12.13 -2.67 -21.75
C ALA A 50 -13.18 -3.58 -22.39
N ASP A 51 -13.13 -4.87 -22.07
CA ASP A 51 -14.25 -5.79 -22.34
C ASP A 51 -15.34 -5.58 -21.28
N VAL A 52 -16.52 -5.16 -21.73
CA VAL A 52 -17.72 -5.00 -20.91
C VAL A 52 -18.79 -5.96 -21.43
N ASP A 53 -18.97 -7.07 -20.72
CA ASP A 53 -19.95 -8.11 -21.02
C ASP A 53 -19.78 -8.75 -22.41
N GLY A 54 -18.54 -9.09 -22.78
CA GLY A 54 -18.18 -9.72 -24.05
C GLY A 54 -18.16 -8.74 -25.23
N LYS A 55 -18.06 -7.43 -24.93
CA LYS A 55 -18.03 -6.36 -25.95
C LYS A 55 -16.95 -5.37 -25.60
N TRP A 56 -16.06 -5.17 -26.56
CA TRP A 56 -15.04 -4.13 -26.47
C TRP A 56 -15.68 -2.73 -26.43
N ARG A 57 -15.23 -1.91 -25.48
CA ARG A 57 -15.65 -0.52 -25.31
C ARG A 57 -14.43 0.39 -25.23
N THR A 58 -14.38 1.39 -26.11
CA THR A 58 -13.48 2.53 -25.96
C THR A 58 -13.98 3.42 -24.84
N LEU A 59 -13.15 3.65 -23.83
CA LEU A 59 -13.47 4.43 -22.63
C LEU A 59 -12.92 5.86 -22.72
N LEU A 60 -11.73 6.00 -23.29
CA LEU A 60 -11.03 7.26 -23.49
C LEU A 60 -10.19 7.12 -24.74
N ASP A 61 -10.18 8.14 -25.59
CA ASP A 61 -9.40 8.18 -26.83
C ASP A 61 -8.66 9.53 -26.90
N THR A 62 -7.40 9.48 -27.34
CA THR A 62 -6.57 10.66 -27.48
C THR A 62 -6.82 11.43 -28.77
N VAL A 63 -7.57 10.91 -29.76
CA VAL A 63 -7.73 11.53 -31.10
C VAL A 63 -8.03 13.03 -31.07
N ASN A 64 -8.93 13.47 -30.18
CA ASN A 64 -9.36 14.87 -30.04
C ASN A 64 -8.63 15.64 -28.92
N SER A 65 -7.45 15.20 -28.50
CA SER A 65 -6.67 15.90 -27.47
C SER A 65 -6.18 17.27 -27.99
N ASP A 66 -6.38 18.33 -27.21
CA ASP A 66 -5.80 19.66 -27.46
C ASP A 66 -4.29 19.73 -27.22
N HIS A 67 -3.72 18.69 -26.59
CA HIS A 67 -2.29 18.57 -26.32
C HIS A 67 -1.77 17.26 -26.89
N LYS A 68 -1.01 17.37 -27.97
CA LYS A 68 -0.43 16.26 -28.73
C LYS A 68 1.02 16.55 -29.05
N LEU A 69 1.83 15.50 -29.04
CA LEU A 69 3.17 15.52 -29.60
C LEU A 69 3.22 14.41 -30.64
N ILE A 70 3.20 14.80 -31.91
CA ILE A 70 3.34 13.84 -33.00
C ILE A 70 4.82 13.58 -33.20
N GLU A 71 5.25 12.37 -32.82
CA GLU A 71 6.55 11.84 -33.21
C GLU A 71 6.42 11.11 -34.55
N ASP A 72 7.51 11.10 -35.29
CA ASP A 72 7.56 10.61 -36.65
C ASP A 72 8.89 9.88 -36.87
N ASP A 73 8.82 8.58 -37.13
CA ASP A 73 9.98 7.74 -37.43
C ASP A 73 10.05 7.29 -38.89
N ARG A 74 9.29 7.96 -39.77
CA ARG A 74 9.25 7.65 -41.19
C ARG A 74 10.64 7.71 -41.83
N ASP A 75 11.08 6.55 -42.32
CA ASP A 75 12.25 6.38 -43.17
C ASP A 75 11.86 6.20 -44.65
N GLU A 76 12.84 5.90 -45.50
CA GLU A 76 12.64 5.63 -46.93
C GLU A 76 11.73 4.42 -47.22
N ASN A 77 11.41 3.61 -46.22
CA ASN A 77 10.59 2.41 -46.32
C ASN A 77 9.16 2.59 -45.78
N GLY A 78 8.80 3.80 -45.32
CA GLY A 78 7.46 4.12 -44.84
C GLY A 78 7.23 3.74 -43.38
N GLY A 79 7.92 4.43 -42.46
CA GLY A 79 7.67 4.35 -41.01
C GLY A 79 6.32 4.92 -40.58
N HIS A 80 6.17 5.22 -39.29
CA HIS A 80 4.92 5.56 -38.64
C HIS A 80 5.05 6.88 -37.87
N SER A 81 3.92 7.58 -37.77
CA SER A 81 3.81 8.75 -36.89
C SER A 81 2.79 8.44 -35.80
N TRP A 82 3.00 8.91 -34.58
CA TRP A 82 2.13 8.62 -33.44
C TRP A 82 2.09 9.78 -32.44
N ASP A 83 1.02 9.86 -31.64
CA ASP A 83 0.91 10.80 -30.53
C ASP A 83 1.62 10.26 -29.29
N ALA A 84 2.88 10.64 -29.10
CA ALA A 84 3.72 10.19 -28.00
C ALA A 84 3.18 10.57 -26.62
N ILE A 85 2.51 11.73 -26.50
CA ILE A 85 1.85 12.14 -25.26
C ILE A 85 0.61 11.29 -25.01
N GLY A 86 -0.18 11.05 -26.05
CA GLY A 86 -1.33 10.16 -26.00
C GLY A 86 -0.95 8.75 -25.56
N GLU A 87 0.14 8.20 -26.11
CA GLU A 87 0.67 6.89 -25.74
C GLU A 87 1.01 6.83 -24.25
N ALA A 88 1.84 7.75 -23.79
CA ALA A 88 2.35 7.77 -22.43
C ALA A 88 1.24 7.93 -21.39
N ASN A 89 0.28 8.84 -21.64
CA ASN A 89 -0.85 9.07 -20.75
C ASN A 89 -1.79 7.85 -20.70
N THR A 90 -2.11 7.26 -21.86
CA THR A 90 -2.97 6.09 -21.94
C THR A 90 -2.35 4.90 -21.21
N ALA A 91 -1.06 4.64 -21.43
CA ALA A 91 -0.31 3.58 -20.74
C ALA A 91 -0.30 3.80 -19.22
N LEU A 92 -0.06 5.03 -18.75
CA LEU A 92 -0.07 5.36 -17.34
C LEU A 92 -1.45 5.10 -16.70
N ILE A 93 -2.53 5.57 -17.35
CA ILE A 93 -3.91 5.38 -16.86
C ILE A 93 -4.24 3.89 -16.75
N VAL A 94 -3.95 3.12 -17.80
CA VAL A 94 -4.16 1.67 -17.82
C VAL A 94 -3.40 1.00 -16.67
N HIS A 95 -2.12 1.34 -16.51
CA HIS A 95 -1.28 0.77 -15.46
C HIS A 95 -1.82 1.08 -14.06
N LEU A 96 -2.19 2.34 -13.80
CA LEU A 96 -2.75 2.76 -12.51
C LEU A 96 -4.08 2.07 -12.22
N ARG A 97 -4.99 1.99 -13.20
CA ARG A 97 -6.29 1.33 -13.05
C ARG A 97 -6.13 -0.16 -12.75
N ASN A 98 -5.33 -0.87 -13.55
CA ASN A 98 -5.11 -2.31 -13.37
C ASN A 98 -4.36 -2.63 -12.06
N SER A 99 -3.65 -1.66 -11.48
CA SER A 99 -2.96 -1.81 -10.21
C SER A 99 -3.84 -1.59 -8.98
N VAL A 100 -5.06 -1.04 -9.12
CA VAL A 100 -5.95 -0.75 -7.98
C VAL A 100 -6.20 -1.97 -7.09
N PRO A 101 -6.50 -3.18 -7.61
CA PRO A 101 -6.71 -4.35 -6.75
C PRO A 101 -5.48 -4.72 -5.91
N ALA A 102 -4.28 -4.61 -6.49
CA ALA A 102 -3.02 -4.88 -5.80
C ALA A 102 -2.73 -3.82 -4.72
N ILE A 103 -2.93 -2.54 -5.04
CA ILE A 103 -2.79 -1.43 -4.09
C ILE A 103 -3.75 -1.60 -2.90
N LEU A 104 -5.01 -2.00 -3.17
CA LEU A 104 -6.02 -2.24 -2.15
C LEU A 104 -5.59 -3.36 -1.20
N ALA A 105 -5.15 -4.50 -1.75
CA ALA A 105 -4.68 -5.64 -0.96
C ALA A 105 -3.48 -5.25 -0.07
N MET A 106 -2.50 -4.52 -0.63
CA MET A 106 -1.35 -4.04 0.12
C MET A 106 -1.75 -3.10 1.28
N ALA A 107 -2.70 -2.20 1.04
CA ALA A 107 -3.17 -1.26 2.06
C ALA A 107 -3.91 -1.97 3.20
N GLU A 108 -4.74 -2.97 2.88
CA GLU A 108 -5.44 -3.78 3.88
C GLU A 108 -4.48 -4.62 4.74
N ASP A 109 -3.50 -5.27 4.11
CA ASP A 109 -2.48 -6.05 4.82
C ASP A 109 -1.63 -5.17 5.73
N TRP A 110 -1.30 -3.96 5.28
CA TRP A 110 -0.59 -2.99 6.10
C TRP A 110 -1.39 -2.59 7.34
N LYS A 111 -2.68 -2.26 7.17
CA LYS A 111 -3.59 -1.93 8.29
C LYS A 111 -3.73 -3.09 9.28
N ARG A 112 -3.78 -4.33 8.77
CA ARG A 112 -3.82 -5.54 9.62
C ARG A 112 -2.52 -5.69 10.42
N CYS A 113 -1.36 -5.53 9.79
CA CYS A 113 -0.06 -5.60 10.45
C CYS A 113 0.08 -4.51 11.52
N GLU A 114 -0.36 -3.28 11.23
CA GLU A 114 -0.32 -2.17 12.17
C GLU A 114 -1.19 -2.43 13.40
N ASN A 115 -2.43 -2.88 13.19
CA ASN A 115 -3.33 -3.26 14.29
C ASN A 115 -2.74 -4.39 15.15
N HIS A 116 -2.13 -5.39 14.52
CA HIS A 116 -1.48 -6.48 15.24
C HIS A 116 -0.31 -5.98 16.10
N ARG A 117 0.52 -5.09 15.56
CA ARG A 117 1.63 -4.47 16.28
C ARG A 117 1.14 -3.68 17.49
N ASN A 118 0.10 -2.86 17.33
CA ASN A 118 -0.46 -2.05 18.41
C ASN A 118 -1.02 -2.94 19.54
N ASN A 119 -1.79 -3.97 19.18
CA ASN A 119 -2.30 -4.95 20.16
C ASN A 119 -1.18 -5.66 20.93
N LEU A 120 -0.05 -5.94 20.28
CA LEU A 120 1.10 -6.56 20.94
C LEU A 120 1.78 -5.56 21.89
N ALA A 121 1.92 -4.29 21.49
CA ALA A 121 2.47 -3.25 22.34
C ALA A 121 1.64 -3.03 23.61
N ASP A 122 0.31 -3.05 23.50
CA ASP A 122 -0.60 -2.94 24.65
C ASP A 122 -0.40 -4.13 25.62
N LYS A 123 -0.38 -5.36 25.10
CA LYS A 123 -0.13 -6.56 25.92
C LYS A 123 1.23 -6.53 26.62
N ILE A 124 2.28 -6.08 25.93
CA ILE A 124 3.62 -5.93 26.53
C ILE A 124 3.59 -4.90 27.65
N THR A 125 2.82 -3.82 27.49
CA THR A 125 2.66 -2.79 28.51
C THR A 125 1.94 -3.35 29.75
N ASP A 126 0.82 -4.05 29.56
CA ASP A 126 0.08 -4.70 30.65
C ASP A 126 0.94 -5.70 31.42
N GLN A 127 1.64 -6.58 30.69
CA GLN A 127 2.56 -7.55 31.31
C GLN A 127 3.70 -6.88 32.06
N SER A 128 4.21 -5.74 31.57
CA SER A 128 5.26 -4.98 32.24
C SER A 128 4.79 -4.42 33.58
N VAL A 129 3.53 -3.96 33.66
CA VAL A 129 2.91 -3.50 34.92
C VAL A 129 2.76 -4.65 35.91
N GLU A 130 2.23 -5.80 35.47
CA GLU A 130 2.06 -6.98 36.32
C GLU A 130 3.41 -7.50 36.86
N ILE A 131 4.42 -7.59 36.01
CA ILE A 131 5.79 -7.95 36.42
C ILE A 131 6.32 -6.95 37.47
N GLY A 132 6.05 -5.66 37.31
CA GLY A 132 6.42 -4.64 38.28
C GLY A 132 5.77 -4.87 39.65
N ALA A 133 4.47 -5.17 39.67
CA ALA A 133 3.73 -5.47 40.90
C ALA A 133 4.26 -6.74 41.59
N LEU A 134 4.44 -7.83 40.84
CA LEU A 134 4.98 -9.09 41.36
C LEU A 134 6.39 -8.91 41.93
N LYS A 135 7.26 -8.13 41.25
CA LYS A 135 8.59 -7.80 41.76
C LYS A 135 8.54 -7.06 43.09
N ALA A 136 7.59 -6.11 43.24
CA ALA A 136 7.41 -5.39 44.49
C ALA A 136 6.94 -6.33 45.62
N GLU A 137 5.99 -7.23 45.33
CA GLU A 137 5.49 -8.21 46.29
C GLU A 137 6.59 -9.18 46.76
N VAL A 138 7.39 -9.71 45.82
CA VAL A 138 8.55 -10.55 46.15
C VAL A 138 9.52 -9.80 47.05
N ALA A 139 9.83 -8.53 46.76
CA ALA A 139 10.71 -7.72 47.60
C ALA A 139 10.12 -7.50 49.02
N HIS A 140 8.81 -7.35 49.14
CA HIS A 140 8.13 -7.27 50.43
C HIS A 140 8.23 -8.58 51.22
N LEU A 141 7.98 -9.72 50.58
CA LEU A 141 8.06 -11.05 51.21
C LEU A 141 9.49 -11.38 51.66
N CYS A 142 10.51 -11.08 50.84
CA CYS A 142 11.91 -11.25 51.24
C CYS A 142 12.25 -10.47 52.51
N LYS A 143 11.84 -9.19 52.59
CA LYS A 143 12.05 -8.38 53.81
C LYS A 143 11.32 -8.95 55.03
N ALA A 144 10.10 -9.48 54.85
CA ALA A 144 9.34 -10.10 55.93
C ALA A 144 10.02 -11.37 56.44
N LEU A 145 10.55 -12.19 55.53
CA LEU A 145 11.29 -13.40 55.86
C LEU A 145 12.60 -13.09 56.60
N GLU A 146 13.36 -12.09 56.16
CA GLU A 146 14.57 -11.64 56.86
C GLU A 146 14.25 -11.18 58.29
N ARG A 147 13.14 -10.47 58.48
CA ARG A 147 12.68 -10.05 59.82
C ARG A 147 12.30 -11.24 60.69
N SER A 148 11.55 -12.21 60.16
CA SER A 148 11.15 -13.39 60.94
C SER A 148 12.35 -14.26 61.32
N ALA A 149 13.32 -14.43 60.42
CA ALA A 149 14.58 -15.12 60.70
C ALA A 149 15.36 -14.45 61.85
N ARG A 150 15.49 -13.12 61.84
CA ARG A 150 16.13 -12.37 62.95
C ARG A 150 15.39 -12.54 64.28
N ILE A 151 14.07 -12.48 64.27
CA ILE A 151 13.26 -12.69 65.49
C ILE A 151 13.48 -14.10 66.05
N ALA A 152 13.47 -15.12 65.20
CA ALA A 152 13.71 -16.50 65.60
C ALA A 152 15.10 -16.68 66.23
N GLU A 153 16.13 -16.06 65.65
CA GLU A 153 17.48 -16.08 66.18
C GLU A 153 17.57 -15.43 67.58
N ILE A 154 16.95 -14.27 67.77
CA ILE A 154 16.87 -13.59 69.07
C ILE A 154 16.16 -14.47 70.10
N ALA A 155 15.03 -15.09 69.73
CA ALA A 155 14.25 -15.96 70.61
C ALA A 155 15.05 -17.21 71.05
N LEU A 156 15.80 -17.83 70.14
CA LEU A 156 16.67 -18.97 70.46
C LEU A 156 17.76 -18.60 71.45
N ARG A 157 18.42 -17.45 71.26
CA ARG A 157 19.43 -16.93 72.20
C ARG A 157 18.84 -16.65 73.59
N ALA A 158 17.63 -16.07 73.66
CA ALA A 158 16.95 -15.78 74.92
C ALA A 158 16.56 -17.04 75.72
N LEU A 159 16.35 -18.17 75.04
CA LEU A 159 16.00 -19.45 75.65
C LEU A 159 17.23 -20.27 76.12
N GLY A 160 18.44 -19.74 76.01
CA GLY A 160 19.68 -20.44 76.40
C GLY A 160 20.03 -21.64 75.52
N LYS A 161 19.41 -21.75 74.33
CA LYS A 161 19.71 -22.78 73.34
C LYS A 161 20.61 -22.19 72.27
N GLU A 162 21.93 -22.23 72.47
CA GLU A 162 22.85 -21.91 71.36
C GLU A 162 22.74 -22.98 70.26
N PRO A 163 22.73 -22.58 68.97
CA PRO A 163 22.80 -23.53 67.88
C PRO A 163 24.15 -24.25 67.92
N LYS A 164 24.14 -25.59 68.00
CA LYS A 164 25.36 -26.40 67.83
C LYS A 164 25.89 -26.20 66.41
N ALA A 165 27.19 -25.90 66.33
CA ALA A 165 27.98 -25.73 65.11
C ALA A 165 27.85 -26.91 64.14
#